data_AF-A0A3L7A2P2-F1
#
_entry.id   AF-A0A3L7A2P2-F1
#
_cell.length_a   1.000
_cell.length_b   1.000
_cell.length_c   1.000
_cell.angle_alpha   90.00
_cell.angle_beta   90.00
_cell.angle_gamma   90.00
#
_symmetry.space_group_name_H-M   'P 1'
#
loop_
_entity.id
_entity.type
_entity.pdbx_description
1 polymer ?
#
loop_
_entity_poly.entity_id
_entity_poly.type
_entity_poly.pdbx_seq_one_letter_code
_entity_poly.pdbx_strand_id
1 'polypeptide(L)'
;MALTREVQDLIARVAEDDRRALAELYRLSGAKLYGIVLRLLRRPDRAGEAMRLAFLRIHAWAADYQTSDDPVAWLVAIARASALDVARSRDETVVFEPFDAPQGAVDPLRRERSPALRRLLGALGALSEERRRMVLLAYNDGWSREALSVYFDAPVATVKAWLARSGSEIATCLARRP
;
A
#
# COMPACT_ATOMS: atom_id res chain seq x y z
N MET A 1 9.72 -16.35 -4.60
CA MET A 1 11.16 -16.09 -4.82
C MET A 1 11.49 -15.82 -6.29
N ALA A 2 10.96 -16.57 -7.27
CA ALA A 2 11.17 -16.28 -8.70
C ALA A 2 10.51 -14.95 -9.13
N LEU A 3 9.24 -14.74 -8.77
CA LEU A 3 8.50 -13.51 -9.09
C LEU A 3 9.17 -12.24 -8.56
N THR A 4 9.74 -12.27 -7.34
CA THR A 4 10.42 -11.11 -6.75
C THR A 4 11.68 -10.72 -7.55
N ARG A 5 12.48 -11.69 -7.98
CA ARG A 5 13.66 -11.45 -8.82
C ARG A 5 13.27 -10.94 -10.20
N GLU A 6 12.25 -11.53 -10.81
CA GLU A 6 11.72 -11.08 -12.11
C GLU A 6 11.25 -9.62 -12.07
N VAL A 7 10.49 -9.23 -11.04
CA VAL A 7 10.07 -7.82 -10.86
C VAL A 7 11.29 -6.91 -10.67
N GLN A 8 12.29 -7.35 -9.90
CA GLN A 8 13.51 -6.57 -9.67
C GLN A 8 14.29 -6.33 -10.97
N ASP A 9 14.46 -7.36 -11.81
CA ASP A 9 15.15 -7.27 -13.09
C ASP A 9 14.40 -6.34 -14.06
N LEU A 10 13.07 -6.38 -14.03
CA LEU A 10 12.24 -5.45 -14.82
C LEU A 10 12.42 -4.00 -14.35
N ILE A 11 12.47 -3.73 -13.05
CA ILE A 11 12.73 -2.38 -12.52
C ILE A 11 14.11 -1.88 -12.99
N ALA A 12 15.15 -2.71 -12.93
CA ALA A 12 16.49 -2.34 -13.39
C ALA A 12 16.48 -1.95 -14.88
N ARG A 13 15.79 -2.71 -15.73
CA ARG A 13 15.66 -2.36 -17.16
C ARG A 13 14.82 -1.11 -17.40
N VAL A 14 13.79 -0.87 -16.59
CA VAL A 14 13.02 0.38 -16.65
C VAL A 14 13.90 1.60 -16.32
N ALA A 15 14.88 1.45 -15.42
CA ALA A 15 15.86 2.51 -15.14
C ALA A 15 16.75 2.85 -16.35
N GLU A 16 16.89 1.91 -17.29
CA GLU A 16 17.60 2.08 -18.56
C GLU A 16 16.68 2.56 -19.72
N ASP A 17 15.49 3.08 -19.40
CA ASP A 17 14.47 3.55 -20.37
C ASP A 17 13.86 2.43 -21.26
N ASP A 18 13.95 1.15 -20.83
CA ASP A 18 13.34 0.03 -21.57
C ASP A 18 11.80 0.03 -21.42
N ARG A 19 11.12 0.58 -22.43
CA ARG A 19 9.64 0.61 -22.50
C ARG A 19 9.00 -0.77 -22.51
N ARG A 20 9.68 -1.81 -23.02
CA ARG A 20 9.14 -3.18 -23.00
C ARG A 20 9.17 -3.75 -21.59
N ALA A 21 10.22 -3.44 -20.83
CA ALA A 21 10.28 -3.81 -19.41
C ALA A 21 9.17 -3.12 -18.60
N LEU A 22 8.86 -1.85 -18.88
CA LEU A 22 7.76 -1.14 -18.22
C LEU A 22 6.39 -1.77 -18.53
N ALA A 23 6.15 -2.13 -19.79
CA ALA A 23 4.91 -2.80 -20.20
C ALA A 23 4.75 -4.18 -19.53
N GLU A 24 5.85 -4.92 -19.41
CA GLU A 24 5.85 -6.22 -18.76
C GLU A 24 5.65 -6.10 -17.24
N LEU A 25 6.28 -5.11 -16.61
CA LEU A 25 6.06 -4.76 -15.22
C LEU A 25 4.59 -4.42 -14.95
N TYR A 26 3.95 -3.68 -15.87
CA TYR A 26 2.51 -3.41 -15.84
C TYR A 26 1.69 -4.69 -15.94
N ARG A 27 2.02 -5.59 -16.87
CA ARG A 27 1.32 -6.87 -17.05
C ARG A 27 1.36 -7.72 -15.78
N LEU A 28 2.50 -7.77 -15.09
CA LEU A 28 2.71 -8.58 -13.89
C LEU A 28 2.08 -7.97 -12.63
N SER A 29 2.14 -6.65 -12.47
CA SER A 29 1.76 -5.97 -11.21
C SER A 29 0.46 -5.17 -11.30
N GLY A 30 0.01 -4.81 -12.50
CA GLY A 30 -1.05 -3.86 -12.75
C GLY A 30 -2.38 -4.22 -12.09
N ALA A 31 -2.82 -5.49 -12.18
CA ALA A 31 -4.07 -5.93 -11.56
C ALA A 31 -4.04 -5.79 -10.02
N LYS A 32 -2.91 -6.15 -9.40
CA LYS A 32 -2.72 -6.03 -7.94
C LYS A 32 -2.71 -4.56 -7.50
N LEU A 33 -1.94 -3.72 -8.19
CA LEU A 33 -1.85 -2.30 -7.89
C LEU A 33 -3.21 -1.61 -8.13
N TYR A 34 -3.92 -1.95 -9.21
CA TYR A 34 -5.25 -1.43 -9.48
C TYR A 34 -6.26 -1.78 -8.38
N GLY A 35 -6.24 -3.02 -7.85
CA GLY A 35 -7.09 -3.41 -6.73
C GLY A 35 -6.85 -2.56 -5.47
N ILE A 36 -5.58 -2.24 -5.17
CA ILE A 36 -5.19 -1.36 -4.06
C ILE A 36 -5.70 0.07 -4.31
N VAL A 37 -5.41 0.60 -5.48
CA VAL A 37 -5.82 1.96 -5.88
C VAL A 37 -7.34 2.11 -5.87
N LEU A 38 -8.07 1.13 -6.41
CA LEU A 38 -9.53 1.13 -6.43
C LEU A 38 -10.13 1.06 -5.03
N ARG A 39 -9.54 0.30 -4.11
CA ARG A 39 -9.98 0.27 -2.70
C ARG A 39 -9.84 1.63 -2.02
N LEU A 40 -8.75 2.34 -2.31
CA LEU A 40 -8.49 3.68 -1.76
C LEU A 40 -9.39 4.74 -2.39
N LEU A 41 -9.62 4.69 -3.70
CA LEU A 41 -10.37 5.75 -4.40
C LEU A 41 -11.87 5.48 -4.52
N ARG A 42 -12.29 4.22 -4.45
CA ARG A 42 -13.69 3.73 -4.65
C ARG A 42 -14.36 4.21 -5.93
N ARG A 43 -13.55 4.60 -6.92
CA ARG A 43 -13.97 5.26 -8.15
C ARG A 43 -13.13 4.76 -9.33
N PRO A 44 -13.71 3.96 -10.25
CA PRO A 44 -12.95 3.37 -11.36
C PRO A 44 -12.27 4.41 -12.27
N ASP A 45 -12.94 5.55 -12.51
CA ASP A 45 -12.42 6.69 -13.28
C ASP A 45 -11.15 7.25 -12.64
N ARG A 46 -11.17 7.45 -11.32
CA ARG A 46 -10.02 7.96 -10.56
C ARG A 46 -8.93 6.92 -10.40
N ALA A 47 -9.29 5.65 -10.29
CA ALA A 47 -8.32 4.56 -10.22
C ALA A 47 -7.49 4.46 -11.51
N GLY A 48 -8.11 4.66 -12.68
CA GLY A 48 -7.39 4.74 -13.94
C GLY A 48 -6.36 5.88 -13.99
N GLU A 49 -6.72 7.04 -13.46
CA GLU A 49 -5.81 8.20 -13.36
C GLU A 49 -4.63 7.92 -12.42
N ALA A 50 -4.91 7.43 -11.21
CA ALA A 50 -3.88 7.10 -10.24
C ALA A 50 -2.93 6.01 -10.73
N MET A 51 -3.41 5.03 -11.49
CA MET A 51 -2.55 4.02 -12.12
C MET A 51 -1.62 4.62 -13.16
N ARG A 52 -2.11 5.52 -14.02
CA ARG A 52 -1.24 6.21 -15.00
C ARG A 52 -0.15 7.00 -14.29
N LEU A 53 -0.52 7.80 -13.28
CA LEU A 53 0.43 8.54 -12.46
C LEU A 53 1.45 7.61 -11.77
N ALA A 54 1.00 6.48 -11.24
CA ALA A 54 1.86 5.51 -10.57
C ALA A 54 2.93 4.95 -11.53
N PHE A 55 2.55 4.54 -12.74
CA PHE A 55 3.51 4.00 -13.71
C PHE A 55 4.45 5.06 -14.28
N LEU A 56 4.01 6.32 -14.41
CA LEU A 56 4.90 7.44 -14.72
C LEU A 56 5.95 7.64 -13.62
N ARG A 57 5.54 7.57 -12.35
CA ARG A 57 6.45 7.69 -11.21
C ARG A 57 7.39 6.49 -11.07
N ILE A 58 6.89 5.27 -11.29
CA ILE A 58 7.72 4.06 -11.33
C ILE A 58 8.83 4.22 -12.36
N HIS A 59 8.49 4.66 -13.57
CA HIS A 59 9.48 4.90 -14.61
C HIS A 59 10.48 6.00 -14.21
N ALA A 60 10.00 7.13 -13.67
CA ALA A 60 10.85 8.25 -13.26
C ALA A 60 11.80 7.92 -12.08
N TRP A 61 11.41 7.02 -11.18
CA TRP A 61 12.16 6.69 -9.98
C TRP A 61 12.82 5.31 -10.02
N ALA A 62 12.73 4.59 -11.15
CA ALA A 62 13.32 3.25 -11.28
C ALA A 62 14.84 3.26 -11.03
N ALA A 63 15.55 4.32 -11.40
CA ALA A 63 16.98 4.48 -11.15
C ALA A 63 17.32 4.65 -9.65
N ASP A 64 16.38 5.14 -8.85
CA ASP A 64 16.56 5.35 -7.41
C ASP A 64 16.21 4.10 -6.59
N TYR A 65 15.71 3.03 -7.23
CA TYR A 65 15.34 1.79 -6.57
C TYR A 65 16.58 1.07 -6.01
N GLN A 66 16.53 0.72 -4.73
CA GLN A 66 17.59 -0.02 -4.06
C GLN A 66 17.27 -1.51 -4.06
N THR A 67 18.21 -2.34 -4.51
CA THR A 67 18.07 -3.82 -4.53
C THR A 67 17.80 -4.45 -3.16
N SER A 68 18.14 -3.76 -2.05
CA SER A 68 17.82 -4.19 -0.69
C SER A 68 16.34 -4.09 -0.34
N ASP A 69 15.56 -3.32 -1.09
CA ASP A 69 14.13 -3.14 -0.87
C ASP A 69 13.33 -4.30 -1.45
N ASP A 70 12.13 -4.57 -0.91
CA ASP A 70 11.21 -5.50 -1.56
C ASP A 70 10.58 -4.80 -2.78
N PRO A 71 10.78 -5.31 -4.01
CA PRO A 71 10.36 -4.63 -5.23
C PRO A 71 8.84 -4.48 -5.30
N VAL A 72 8.09 -5.44 -4.77
CA VAL A 72 6.63 -5.40 -4.74
C VAL A 72 6.13 -4.34 -3.75
N ALA A 73 6.75 -4.23 -2.58
CA ALA A 73 6.45 -3.19 -1.60
C ALA A 73 6.73 -1.79 -2.16
N TRP A 74 7.83 -1.61 -2.88
CA TRP A 74 8.17 -0.36 -3.54
C TRP A 74 7.10 0.06 -4.58
N LEU A 75 6.68 -0.85 -5.45
CA LEU A 75 5.59 -0.61 -6.41
C LEU A 75 4.27 -0.24 -5.71
N VAL A 76 3.92 -0.95 -4.64
CA VAL A 76 2.71 -0.69 -3.84
C VAL A 76 2.78 0.70 -3.19
N ALA A 77 3.94 1.09 -2.67
CA ALA A 77 4.13 2.41 -2.07
C ALA A 77 3.89 3.54 -3.09
N ILE A 78 4.43 3.41 -4.31
CA ILE A 78 4.22 4.39 -5.39
C ILE A 78 2.75 4.43 -5.82
N ALA A 79 2.10 3.28 -6.01
CA ALA A 79 0.69 3.22 -6.39
C ALA A 79 -0.22 3.86 -5.33
N ARG A 80 0.04 3.58 -4.04
CA ARG A 80 -0.69 4.17 -2.92
C ARG A 80 -0.47 5.68 -2.84
N ALA A 81 0.76 6.15 -2.97
CA ALA A 81 1.06 7.58 -2.98
C ALA A 81 0.31 8.30 -4.12
N SER A 82 0.31 7.70 -5.31
CA SER A 82 -0.40 8.23 -6.48
C SER A 82 -1.91 8.28 -6.28
N ALA A 83 -2.51 7.26 -5.65
CA ALA A 83 -3.92 7.28 -5.27
C ALA A 83 -4.23 8.40 -4.27
N LEU A 84 -3.41 8.57 -3.23
CA LEU A 84 -3.60 9.62 -2.24
C LEU A 84 -3.47 11.03 -2.84
N ASP A 85 -2.57 11.22 -3.81
CA ASP A 85 -2.43 12.50 -4.49
C ASP A 85 -3.65 12.81 -5.37
N VAL A 86 -4.17 11.81 -6.10
CA VAL A 86 -5.43 11.96 -6.84
C VAL A 86 -6.59 12.29 -5.91
N ALA A 87 -6.66 11.68 -4.71
CA ALA A 87 -7.68 11.98 -3.71
C ALA A 87 -7.58 13.42 -3.17
N ARG A 88 -6.37 13.91 -2.90
CA ARG A 88 -6.12 15.26 -2.36
C ARG A 88 -6.38 16.37 -3.36
N SER A 89 -6.23 16.11 -4.66
CA SER A 89 -6.33 17.13 -5.72
C SER A 89 -7.69 17.83 -5.83
N ARG A 90 -8.70 17.47 -5.00
CA ARG A 90 -10.05 18.04 -5.09
C ARG A 90 -10.77 18.38 -3.77
N ASP A 91 -10.06 18.59 -2.65
CA ASP A 91 -10.66 19.12 -1.40
C ASP A 91 -11.90 18.35 -0.87
N GLU A 92 -12.12 17.12 -1.33
CA GLU A 92 -13.06 16.23 -0.65
C GLU A 92 -12.36 15.74 0.61
N THR A 93 -12.85 16.20 1.76
CA THR A 93 -12.58 15.56 3.03
C THR A 93 -13.15 14.15 2.90
N VAL A 94 -12.37 13.21 2.39
CA VAL A 94 -12.82 11.83 2.20
C VAL A 94 -13.02 11.27 3.60
N VAL A 95 -14.27 11.34 4.09
CA VAL A 95 -14.73 10.57 5.23
C VAL A 95 -14.78 9.13 4.75
N PHE A 96 -13.68 8.42 4.97
CA PHE A 96 -13.47 7.07 4.49
C PHE A 96 -14.29 6.07 5.33
N GLU A 97 -15.59 5.91 5.12
CA GLU A 97 -16.35 4.87 5.85
C GLU A 97 -15.69 3.47 5.71
N PRO A 98 -15.63 2.63 6.75
CA PRO A 98 -15.03 1.29 6.66
C PRO A 98 -15.60 0.51 5.46
N PHE A 99 -14.73 0.03 4.57
CA PHE A 99 -15.17 -0.71 3.38
C PHE A 99 -15.33 -2.20 3.70
N ASP A 100 -16.58 -2.68 3.67
CA ASP A 100 -16.87 -4.09 3.47
C ASP A 100 -16.77 -4.40 1.97
N ALA A 101 -15.65 -5.01 1.58
CA ALA A 101 -15.43 -5.39 0.20
C ALA A 101 -16.43 -6.48 -0.24
N PRO A 102 -17.05 -6.37 -1.43
CA PRO A 102 -17.77 -7.50 -2.00
C PRO A 102 -16.79 -8.65 -2.22
N GLN A 103 -17.13 -9.82 -1.70
CA GLN A 103 -16.29 -11.03 -1.63
C GLN A 103 -15.91 -11.66 -3.00
N GLY A 104 -15.98 -10.90 -4.10
CA GLY A 104 -15.91 -11.40 -5.48
C GLY A 104 -14.77 -10.85 -6.33
N ALA A 105 -13.99 -9.85 -5.89
CA ALA A 105 -12.69 -9.62 -6.51
C ALA A 105 -11.81 -10.79 -6.09
N VAL A 106 -11.46 -11.66 -7.04
CA VAL A 106 -10.62 -12.85 -6.82
C VAL A 106 -9.36 -12.41 -6.09
N ASP A 107 -9.36 -12.55 -4.78
CA ASP A 107 -8.21 -12.29 -3.94
C ASP A 107 -7.27 -13.47 -4.12
N PRO A 108 -6.11 -13.31 -4.78
CA PRO A 108 -5.13 -14.38 -4.87
C PRO A 108 -4.61 -14.77 -3.48
N LEU A 109 -4.85 -13.96 -2.43
CA LEU A 109 -4.50 -14.22 -1.04
C LEU A 109 -5.47 -15.20 -0.33
N ARG A 110 -6.58 -15.59 -0.97
CA ARG A 110 -7.52 -16.57 -0.40
C ARG A 110 -7.02 -18.01 -0.52
N ARG A 111 -5.97 -18.26 -1.31
CA ARG A 111 -5.27 -19.56 -1.39
C ARG A 111 -3.95 -19.44 -0.62
N GLU A 112 -3.94 -20.03 0.58
CA GLU A 112 -2.84 -20.02 1.58
C GLU A 112 -2.40 -18.63 2.06
N ARG A 113 -2.84 -18.26 3.27
CA ARG A 113 -2.19 -17.16 4.00
C ARG A 113 -0.71 -17.51 4.15
N SER A 114 0.16 -16.79 3.43
CA SER A 114 1.60 -17.00 3.51
C SER A 114 2.07 -16.91 4.98
N PRO A 115 3.15 -17.61 5.37
CA PRO A 115 3.71 -17.48 6.72
C PRO A 115 3.96 -16.02 7.13
N ALA A 116 4.37 -15.17 6.17
CA ALA A 116 4.53 -13.74 6.38
C ALA A 116 3.21 -13.04 6.71
N LEU A 117 2.13 -13.32 5.97
CA LEU A 117 0.80 -12.76 6.26
C LEU A 117 0.27 -13.23 7.62
N ARG A 118 0.46 -14.51 7.98
CA ARG A 118 0.08 -15.02 9.31
C ARG A 118 0.80 -14.28 10.44
N ARG A 119 2.10 -14.05 10.29
CA ARG A 119 2.90 -13.31 11.28
C ARG A 119 2.46 -11.85 11.39
N LEU A 120 2.19 -11.19 10.26
CA LEU A 120 1.65 -9.82 10.25
C LEU A 120 0.29 -9.74 10.96
N LEU A 121 -0.63 -10.67 10.66
CA LEU A 121 -1.93 -10.72 11.32
C LEU A 121 -1.79 -10.99 12.83
N GLY A 122 -0.85 -11.83 13.24
CA GLY A 122 -0.52 -12.04 14.65
C GLY A 122 0.02 -10.78 15.33
N ALA A 123 0.96 -10.08 14.69
CA ALA A 123 1.52 -8.82 15.18
C ALA A 123 0.46 -7.73 15.32
N LEU A 124 -0.44 -7.61 14.33
CA LEU A 124 -1.58 -6.71 14.39
C LEU A 124 -2.56 -7.10 15.50
N GLY A 125 -2.74 -8.39 15.76
CA GLY A 125 -3.57 -8.91 16.84
C GLY A 125 -3.02 -8.67 18.25
N ALA A 126 -1.71 -8.41 18.37
CA ALA A 126 -1.08 -8.07 19.65
C ALA A 126 -1.26 -6.60 20.04
N LEU A 127 -1.67 -5.73 19.10
CA LEU A 127 -2.04 -4.35 19.41
C LEU A 127 -3.39 -4.29 20.13
N SER A 128 -3.63 -3.23 20.90
CA SER A 128 -4.98 -2.94 21.39
C SER A 128 -5.94 -2.74 20.22
N GLU A 129 -7.23 -3.03 20.42
CA GLU A 129 -8.23 -2.95 19.35
C GLU A 129 -8.22 -1.57 18.67
N GLU A 130 -8.14 -0.51 19.47
CA GLU A 130 -8.12 0.86 19.00
C GLU A 130 -6.87 1.18 18.16
N ARG A 131 -5.67 0.76 18.61
CA ARG A 131 -4.42 0.94 17.83
C ARG A 131 -4.45 0.13 16.55
N ARG A 132 -4.94 -1.11 16.60
CA ARG A 132 -5.12 -1.96 15.40
C ARG A 132 -6.07 -1.29 14.40
N ARG A 133 -7.20 -0.77 14.87
CA ARG A 133 -8.16 -0.04 14.02
C ARG A 133 -7.52 1.18 13.39
N MET A 134 -6.81 1.99 14.17
CA MET A 134 -6.09 3.17 13.67
C MET A 134 -5.07 2.83 12.58
N VAL A 135 -4.28 1.76 12.79
CA VAL A 135 -3.30 1.29 11.80
C VAL A 135 -4.00 0.86 10.51
N LEU A 136 -5.11 0.10 10.59
CA LEU A 136 -5.86 -0.32 9.41
C LEU A 136 -6.46 0.89 8.67
N LEU A 137 -7.14 1.79 9.37
CA LEU A 137 -7.70 3.00 8.74
C LEU A 137 -6.61 3.83 8.05
N ALA A 138 -5.46 4.00 8.72
CA ALA A 138 -4.34 4.77 8.18
C ALA A 138 -3.70 4.12 6.96
N TYR A 139 -3.36 2.83 7.02
CA TYR A 139 -2.50 2.18 6.02
C TYR A 139 -3.27 1.35 5.00
N ASN A 140 -4.36 0.70 5.41
CA ASN A 140 -5.20 -0.13 4.55
C ASN A 140 -6.31 0.69 3.87
N ASP A 141 -6.99 1.57 4.61
CA ASP A 141 -8.13 2.32 4.07
C ASP A 141 -7.75 3.74 3.62
N GLY A 142 -6.52 4.20 3.90
CA GLY A 142 -5.97 5.44 3.33
C GLY A 142 -6.34 6.72 4.05
N TRP A 143 -6.89 6.64 5.26
CA TRP A 143 -7.30 7.82 6.03
C TRP A 143 -6.12 8.79 6.26
N SER A 144 -6.40 10.09 6.12
CA SER A 144 -5.46 11.15 6.45
C SER A 144 -5.26 11.24 7.97
N ARG A 145 -4.15 11.85 8.41
CA ARG A 145 -3.89 11.96 9.85
C ARG A 145 -4.85 12.94 10.50
N GLU A 146 -5.34 13.89 9.72
CA GLU A 146 -6.37 14.86 10.06
C GLU A 146 -7.73 14.17 10.24
N ALA A 147 -8.12 13.29 9.32
CA ALA A 147 -9.37 12.52 9.46
C ALA A 147 -9.32 11.56 10.66
N LEU A 148 -8.17 10.92 10.91
CA LEU A 148 -7.95 10.11 12.11
C LEU A 148 -7.98 10.95 13.38
N SER A 149 -7.44 12.17 13.35
CA SER A 149 -7.46 13.10 14.47
C SER A 149 -8.89 13.44 14.89
N VAL A 150 -9.77 13.69 13.91
CA VAL A 150 -11.20 13.91 14.15
C VAL A 150 -11.89 12.63 14.65
N TYR A 151 -11.62 11.48 14.01
CA TYR A 151 -12.31 10.21 14.36
C TYR A 151 -11.95 9.67 15.75
N PHE A 152 -10.68 9.79 16.15
CA PHE A 152 -10.18 9.33 17.45
C PHE A 152 -10.19 10.43 18.53
N ASP A 153 -10.73 11.61 18.22
CA ASP A 153 -10.77 12.79 19.12
C ASP A 153 -9.40 13.08 19.79
N ALA A 154 -8.35 13.12 18.96
CA ALA A 154 -6.97 13.27 19.43
C ALA A 154 -6.18 14.19 18.50
N PRO A 155 -5.25 15.03 19.00
CA PRO A 155 -4.43 15.89 18.16
C PRO A 155 -3.66 15.10 17.08
N VAL A 156 -3.47 15.68 15.89
CA VAL A 156 -2.72 15.08 14.78
C VAL A 156 -1.32 14.61 15.21
N ALA A 157 -0.65 15.35 16.09
CA ALA A 157 0.66 14.96 16.64
C ALA A 157 0.58 13.65 17.44
N THR A 158 -0.47 13.48 18.25
CA THR A 158 -0.75 12.27 19.02
C THR A 158 -1.03 11.08 18.10
N VAL A 159 -1.87 11.27 17.07
CA VAL A 159 -2.14 10.23 16.06
C VAL A 159 -0.86 9.79 15.37
N LYS A 160 0.02 10.73 14.97
CA LYS A 160 1.33 10.41 14.38
C LYS A 160 2.19 9.59 15.34
N ALA A 161 2.24 9.96 16.62
CA ALA A 161 3.00 9.24 17.65
C ALA A 161 2.47 7.82 17.88
N TRP A 162 1.14 7.65 17.94
CA TRP A 162 0.51 6.33 18.07
C TRP A 162 0.75 5.43 16.86
N LEU A 163 0.68 5.98 15.65
CA LEU A 163 0.99 5.24 14.43
C LEU A 163 2.47 4.82 14.38
N ALA A 164 3.39 5.72 14.75
CA ALA A 164 4.82 5.40 14.81
C ALA A 164 5.10 4.29 15.83
N ARG A 165 4.55 4.41 17.04
CA ARG A 165 4.70 3.40 18.10
C ARG A 165 4.12 2.04 17.68
N SER A 166 2.91 2.03 17.11
CA SER A 166 2.29 0.79 16.61
C SER A 166 3.13 0.14 15.52
N GLY A 167 3.73 0.94 14.62
CA GLY A 167 4.66 0.46 13.61
C GLY A 167 5.90 -0.19 14.21
N SER A 168 6.51 0.42 15.24
CA SER A 168 7.65 -0.14 15.96
C SER A 168 7.29 -1.45 16.70
N GLU A 169 6.11 -1.54 17.31
CA GLU A 169 5.61 -2.76 17.96
C GLU A 169 5.45 -3.90 16.93
N ILE A 170 4.82 -3.61 15.79
CA ILE A 170 4.66 -4.59 14.69
C ILE A 170 6.02 -5.03 14.17
N ALA A 171 6.93 -4.09 13.88
CA ALA A 171 8.29 -4.39 13.40
C ALA A 171 9.06 -5.28 14.39
N THR A 172 8.96 -4.98 15.69
CA THR A 172 9.58 -5.80 16.75
C THR A 172 9.00 -7.21 16.77
N CYS A 173 7.68 -7.35 16.66
CA CYS A 173 7.03 -8.66 16.60
C CYS A 173 7.47 -9.47 15.37
N LEU A 174 7.60 -8.82 14.22
CA LEU A 174 8.08 -9.44 12.97
C LEU A 174 9.59 -9.72 12.98
N ALA A 175 10.38 -9.04 13.81
CA ALA A 175 11.82 -9.29 13.96
C ALA A 175 12.10 -10.50 14.87
N ARG A 176 11.22 -10.77 15.85
CA ARG A 176 11.26 -11.98 16.66
C ARG A 176 10.98 -13.18 15.74
N ARG A 177 12.06 -13.84 15.27
CA ARG A 177 11.98 -15.16 14.64
C ARG A 177 11.68 -16.19 15.74
N PRO A 178 10.79 -17.18 15.49
CA PRO A 178 10.70 -18.34 16.38
C PRO A 178 12.03 -19.11 16.38
#